data_AF-A0A5K1A3S1-F1
#
_entry.id   AF-A0A5K1A3S1-F1
#
_cell.length_a   1.000
_cell.length_b   1.000
_cell.length_c   1.000
_cell.angle_alpha   90.00
_cell.angle_beta   90.00
_cell.angle_gamma   90.00
#
_symmetry.space_group_name_H-M   'P 1'
#
loop_
_entity.id
_entity.type
_entity.pdbx_description
1 polymer ?
#
loop_
_entity_poly.entity_id
_entity_poly.type
_entity_poly.pdbx_seq_one_letter_code
_entity_poly.pdbx_strand_id
1 'polypeptide(L)'
;LGAEEIQLRGLKWSKLLDPAKKGQWWLSGDARPIEHSVTEIAEKIDSEALEAQKLLQLASAQRMNTEARRAIFCVIMSGEDYMDAFEKILRLDLPGKQ
;
A
#
# COMPACT_ATOMS: atom_id res chain seq x y z
N LEU A 1 -36.94 0.74 -3.75
CA LEU A 1 -35.71 1.19 -3.06
C LEU A 1 -35.62 2.69 -3.25
N GLY A 2 -36.03 3.46 -2.25
CA GLY A 2 -36.08 4.92 -2.33
C GLY A 2 -34.69 5.54 -2.26
N ALA A 3 -34.53 6.77 -2.73
CA ALA A 3 -33.26 7.50 -2.70
C ALA A 3 -32.68 7.67 -1.27
N GLU A 4 -33.50 7.51 -0.23
CA GLU A 4 -33.10 7.65 1.17
C GLU A 4 -32.14 6.56 1.67
N GLU A 5 -32.17 5.38 1.06
CA GLU A 5 -31.25 4.28 1.42
C GLU A 5 -29.89 4.40 0.72
N ILE A 6 -29.76 5.29 -0.26
CA ILE A 6 -28.52 5.45 -1.03
C ILE A 6 -27.49 6.17 -0.16
N GLN A 7 -26.38 5.48 0.10
CA GLN A 7 -25.23 6.02 0.81
C GLN A 7 -24.08 6.25 -0.19
N LEU A 8 -23.59 7.49 -0.26
CA LEU A 8 -22.40 7.82 -1.04
C LEU A 8 -21.24 8.05 -0.07
N ARG A 9 -20.22 7.19 -0.12
CA ARG A 9 -19.01 7.29 0.72
C ARG A 9 -19.34 7.44 2.22
N GLY A 10 -20.35 6.73 2.72
CA GLY A 10 -20.80 6.79 4.12
C GLY A 10 -21.65 8.01 4.49
N LEU A 11 -21.98 8.88 3.55
CA LEU A 11 -22.89 10.01 3.76
C LEU A 11 -24.34 9.57 3.48
N LYS A 12 -25.26 9.87 4.43
CA LYS A 12 -26.70 9.64 4.28
C LYS A 12 -27.35 10.72 3.42
N TRP A 13 -28.38 10.33 2.65
CA TRP A 13 -29.15 11.20 1.77
C TRP A 13 -29.71 12.46 2.46
N SER A 14 -30.20 12.34 3.70
CA SER A 14 -30.71 13.48 4.49
C SER A 14 -29.69 14.58 4.74
N LYS A 15 -28.39 14.24 4.81
CA LYS A 15 -27.30 15.21 5.03
C LYS A 15 -26.94 15.98 3.76
N LEU A 16 -27.20 15.41 2.58
CA LEU A 16 -26.98 16.06 1.28
C LEU A 16 -28.08 17.06 0.92
N LEU A 17 -29.29 16.88 1.49
CA LEU A 17 -30.47 17.71 1.25
C LEU A 17 -30.55 18.96 2.12
N ASP A 18 -29.61 19.19 3.04
CA ASP A 18 -29.60 20.35 3.94
C ASP A 18 -29.42 21.66 3.14
N PRO A 19 -30.45 22.51 3.03
CA PRO A 19 -30.41 23.71 2.19
C PRO A 19 -29.49 24.80 2.76
N ALA A 20 -29.17 24.75 4.05
CA ALA A 20 -28.23 25.66 4.69
C ALA A 20 -26.76 25.31 4.37
N LYS A 21 -26.50 24.07 3.91
CA LYS A 21 -25.15 23.58 3.64
C LYS A 21 -24.99 23.13 2.19
N LYS A 22 -24.95 24.12 1.28
CA LYS A 22 -24.65 23.87 -0.13
C LYS A 22 -23.20 23.42 -0.32
N GLY A 23 -23.01 22.17 -0.73
CA GLY A 23 -21.71 21.65 -1.15
C GLY A 23 -20.98 20.85 -0.07
N GLN A 24 -21.29 19.57 0.05
CA GLN A 24 -20.48 18.62 0.84
C GLN A 24 -20.09 17.40 -0.01
N TRP A 25 -20.14 17.53 -1.34
CA TRP A 25 -19.76 16.45 -2.27
C TRP A 25 -18.26 16.15 -2.25
N TRP A 26 -17.44 17.08 -1.74
CA TRP A 26 -16.01 16.92 -1.51
C TRP A 26 -15.65 16.45 -0.09
N LEU A 27 -16.62 16.30 0.82
CA LEU A 27 -16.34 15.67 2.10
C LEU A 27 -16.12 14.18 1.84
N SER A 28 -14.88 13.75 1.87
CA SER A 28 -14.56 12.35 2.13
C SER A 28 -15.22 12.03 3.47
N GLY A 29 -16.31 11.25 3.44
CA GLY A 29 -17.01 10.86 4.66
C GLY A 29 -16.00 10.35 5.68
N ASP A 30 -16.23 10.62 6.97
CA ASP A 30 -15.38 10.19 8.07
C ASP A 30 -15.05 8.71 7.88
N ALA A 31 -13.93 8.45 7.20
CA ALA A 31 -13.27 7.18 7.21
C ALA A 31 -12.83 7.12 8.65
N ARG A 32 -13.64 6.44 9.48
CA ARG A 32 -13.21 6.03 10.81
C ARG A 32 -11.77 5.59 10.61
N PRO A 33 -10.80 6.14 11.35
CA PRO A 33 -9.48 5.55 11.33
C PRO A 33 -9.75 4.08 11.60
N ILE A 34 -9.40 3.23 10.65
CA ILE A 34 -9.43 1.81 10.91
C ILE A 34 -8.39 1.71 12.01
N GLU A 35 -8.86 1.64 13.26
CA GLU A 35 -8.04 1.25 14.39
C GLU A 35 -7.68 -0.19 14.08
N HIS A 36 -6.69 -0.37 13.21
CA HIS A 36 -6.10 -1.66 12.94
C HIS A 36 -5.60 -2.13 14.31
N SER A 37 -6.26 -3.16 14.82
CA SER A 37 -5.85 -3.78 16.06
C SER A 37 -4.35 -4.13 15.95
N VAL A 38 -3.59 -3.95 17.02
CA VAL A 38 -2.15 -4.26 17.05
C VAL A 38 -1.87 -5.68 16.54
N THR A 39 -2.84 -6.59 16.71
CA THR A 39 -2.86 -7.96 16.19
C THR A 39 -2.91 -8.02 14.66
N GLU A 40 -3.75 -7.23 13.98
CA GLU A 40 -3.81 -7.21 12.51
C GLU A 40 -2.53 -6.65 11.88
N ILE A 41 -1.90 -5.66 12.53
CA ILE A 41 -0.62 -5.10 12.07
C ILE A 41 0.48 -6.15 12.20
N ALA A 42 0.52 -6.89 13.31
CA ALA A 42 1.48 -7.98 13.53
C ALA A 42 1.34 -9.10 12.49
N GLU A 43 0.11 -9.51 12.16
CA GLU A 43 -0.14 -10.53 11.13
C GLU A 43 0.30 -10.08 9.73
N LYS A 44 0.04 -8.81 9.37
CA LYS A 44 0.51 -8.25 8.09
C LYS A 44 2.03 -8.21 8.01
N ILE A 45 2.71 -7.81 9.08
CA ILE A 45 4.18 -7.77 9.16
C ILE A 45 4.75 -9.19 9.00
N ASP A 46 4.16 -10.20 9.63
CA ASP A 46 4.63 -11.59 9.54
C ASP A 46 4.44 -12.14 8.11
N SER A 47 3.32 -11.80 7.46
CA SER A 47 3.09 -12.14 6.05
C SER A 47 4.12 -11.49 5.12
N GLU A 48 4.40 -10.20 5.32
CA GLU A 48 5.37 -9.44 4.51
C GLU A 48 6.80 -9.96 4.73
N ALA A 49 7.14 -10.34 5.97
CA ALA A 49 8.43 -10.97 6.29
C ALA A 49 8.58 -12.35 5.62
N LEU A 50 7.51 -13.14 5.56
CA LEU A 50 7.50 -14.43 4.87
C LEU A 50 7.68 -14.26 3.36
N GLU A 51 7.04 -13.27 2.77
CA GLU A 51 7.20 -12.93 1.35
C GLU A 51 8.63 -12.47 1.03
N ALA A 52 9.22 -11.61 1.88
CA ALA A 52 10.61 -11.20 1.74
C ALA A 52 11.58 -12.39 1.80
N GLN A 53 11.36 -13.37 2.69
CA GLN A 53 12.17 -14.59 2.74
C GLN A 53 12.06 -15.42 1.46
N LYS A 54 10.86 -15.57 0.90
CA LYS A 54 10.67 -16.26 -0.38
C LYS A 54 11.41 -15.57 -1.52
N LEU A 55 11.35 -14.24 -1.58
CA LEU A 55 12.09 -13.45 -2.58
C LEU A 55 13.61 -13.63 -2.44
N LEU A 56 14.14 -13.68 -1.22
CA LEU A 56 15.56 -13.94 -0.99
C LEU A 56 15.99 -15.35 -1.45
N GLN A 57 15.15 -16.37 -1.22
CA GLN A 57 15.40 -17.72 -1.74
C GLN A 57 15.42 -17.75 -3.27
N LEU A 58 14.44 -17.10 -3.91
CA LEU A 58 14.39 -16.97 -5.36
C LEU A 58 15.62 -16.23 -5.91
N ALA A 59 16.05 -15.16 -5.25
CA ALA A 59 17.26 -14.43 -5.63
C ALA A 59 18.49 -15.35 -5.65
N SER A 60 18.63 -16.19 -4.61
CA SER A 60 19.74 -17.16 -4.54
C SER A 60 19.68 -18.21 -5.65
N ALA A 61 18.48 -18.72 -5.96
CA ALA A 61 18.26 -19.65 -7.06
C ALA A 61 18.62 -19.02 -8.43
N GLN A 62 18.39 -17.72 -8.59
CA GLN A 62 18.77 -16.94 -9.77
C GLN A 62 20.23 -16.45 -9.76
N ARG A 63 21.09 -17.01 -8.90
CA ARG A 63 22.52 -16.67 -8.78
C ARG A 63 22.79 -15.20 -8.39
N MET A 64 21.83 -14.55 -7.72
CA MET A 64 22.02 -13.23 -7.12
C MET A 64 22.71 -13.39 -5.76
N ASN A 65 24.02 -13.67 -5.79
CA ASN A 65 24.76 -14.07 -4.58
C ASN A 65 25.35 -12.90 -3.78
N THR A 66 25.38 -11.68 -4.34
CA THR A 66 25.84 -10.48 -3.62
C THR A 66 24.66 -9.75 -3.00
N GLU A 67 24.91 -9.03 -1.91
CA GLU A 67 23.88 -8.23 -1.24
C GLU A 67 23.24 -7.21 -2.20
N ALA A 68 24.06 -6.52 -2.99
CA ALA A 68 23.56 -5.59 -4.01
C ALA A 68 22.64 -6.27 -5.04
N ARG A 69 23.01 -7.45 -5.55
CA ARG A 69 22.17 -8.18 -6.52
C ARG A 69 20.88 -8.70 -5.90
N ARG A 70 20.92 -9.16 -4.64
CA ARG A 70 19.71 -9.57 -3.90
C ARG A 70 18.78 -8.38 -3.66
N ALA A 71 19.32 -7.24 -3.24
CA ALA A 71 18.55 -6.03 -3.01
C ALA A 71 17.85 -5.55 -4.30
N ILE A 72 18.58 -5.49 -5.42
CA ILE A 72 18.00 -5.16 -6.73
C ILE A 72 16.90 -6.16 -7.10
N PHE A 73 17.15 -7.47 -6.93
CA PHE A 73 16.17 -8.50 -7.24
C PHE A 73 14.88 -8.34 -6.43
N CYS A 74 15.01 -8.14 -5.11
CA CYS A 74 13.85 -7.94 -4.24
C CYS A 74 13.06 -6.72 -4.66
N VAL A 75 13.71 -5.58 -4.93
CA VAL A 75 13.02 -4.35 -5.36
C VAL A 75 12.28 -4.53 -6.68
N ILE A 76 12.87 -5.22 -7.66
CA ILE A 76 12.20 -5.47 -8.95
C ILE A 76 11.00 -6.40 -8.76
N MET A 77 11.15 -7.46 -7.96
CA MET A 77 10.10 -8.47 -7.80
C MET A 77 8.96 -8.03 -6.89
N SER A 78 9.20 -7.05 -6.01
CA SER A 78 8.18 -6.46 -5.13
C SER A 78 7.70 -5.07 -5.58
N GLY A 79 8.16 -4.59 -6.73
CA GLY A 79 7.75 -3.29 -7.27
C GLY A 79 6.33 -3.34 -7.82
N GLU A 80 5.54 -2.29 -7.58
CA GLU A 80 4.17 -2.20 -8.09
C GLU A 80 4.18 -1.92 -9.61
N ASP A 81 5.08 -1.02 -10.04
CA ASP A 81 5.32 -0.70 -11.43
C ASP A 81 6.80 -0.35 -11.67
N TYR A 82 7.12 0.00 -12.93
CA TYR A 82 8.49 0.32 -13.32
C TYR A 82 9.02 1.63 -12.72
N MET A 83 8.15 2.60 -12.41
CA MET A 83 8.53 3.88 -11.80
C MET A 83 8.83 3.68 -10.31
N ASP A 84 7.99 2.93 -9.61
CA ASP A 84 8.17 2.55 -8.21
C ASP A 84 9.47 1.76 -8.03
N ALA A 85 9.71 0.73 -8.86
CA ALA A 85 10.96 -0.03 -8.83
C ALA A 85 12.18 0.85 -9.13
N PHE A 86 12.08 1.77 -10.11
CA PHE A 86 13.16 2.70 -10.44
C PHE A 86 13.51 3.62 -9.28
N GLU A 87 12.52 4.24 -8.64
CA GLU A 87 12.74 5.13 -7.50
C GLU A 87 13.33 4.36 -6.31
N LYS A 88 12.82 3.15 -6.02
CA LYS A 88 13.35 2.29 -4.97
C LYS A 88 14.80 1.88 -5.22
N ILE A 89 15.17 1.57 -6.47
CA ILE A 89 16.56 1.26 -6.84
C ILE A 89 17.47 2.47 -6.64
N LEU A 90 17.02 3.69 -7.01
CA LEU A 90 17.82 4.91 -6.80
C LEU A 90 18.06 5.20 -5.31
N ARG A 91 17.11 4.82 -4.46
CA ARG A 91 17.23 4.96 -3.00
C ARG A 91 18.09 3.87 -2.36
N LEU A 92 18.32 2.74 -3.03
CA LEU A 92 19.28 1.74 -2.57
C LEU A 92 20.69 2.33 -2.73
N ASP A 93 21.27 2.80 -1.64
CA ASP A 93 22.67 3.24 -1.60
C ASP A 93 23.59 2.01 -1.67
N LEU A 94 23.74 1.47 -2.88
CA LEU A 94 24.52 0.27 -3.12
C LEU A 94 26.01 0.61 -3.03
N PRO A 95 26.77 -0.04 -2.13
CA PRO A 95 28.21 0.17 -2.07
C PRO A 95 28.86 -0.42 -3.32
N GLY A 96 29.20 0.45 -4.27
CA GLY A 96 29.86 0.09 -5.51
C GLY A 96 30.49 1.31 -6.15
N LYS A 97 31.77 1.23 -6.50
CA LYS A 97 32.42 2.24 -7.34
C LYS A 97 31.80 2.11 -8.74
N GLN A 98 31.21 3.20 -9.23
CA GLN A 98 30.75 3.30 -10.63
C GLN A 98 31.87 2.97 -11.61
#